data_AF-A0A6J4L3I4-F1
#
_entry.id   AF-A0A6J4L3I4-F1
#
_cell.length_a   1.000
_cell.length_b   1.000
_cell.length_c   1.000
_cell.angle_alpha   90.00
_cell.angle_beta   90.00
_cell.angle_gamma   90.00
#
_symmetry.space_group_name_H-M   'P 1'
#
loop_
_entity.id
_entity.type
_entity.pdbx_description
1 polymer ?
#
loop_
_entity_poly.entity_id
_entity_poly.type
_entity_poly.pdbx_seq_one_letter_code
_entity_poly.pdbx_strand_id
1 'polypeptide(L)'
;MNTKFLSALTATAAATALFGAAAPAQAFSFGTSGITFNEDTSITFKFKESHGGYTSSLGVYAVKDATLSKVATLFSETKSSDNGWENEWKGSLGNTVLGSGSAVFTFLANQIYTLGLDSGSNGRVYSTSALNGGSQQAVFGGQSQLWNALSKETTNVFQGAGQFTNGTGSLFNGGTLISFDDRGNSNDADFQDFAVSAEAVPEPMTMTGLALGFGGLVAARRRRAGKTGA
;
A
#
# COMPACT_ATOMS: atom_id res chain seq x y z
N MET A 1 2.27 32.10 -60.37
CA MET A 1 2.00 30.67 -60.07
C MET A 1 3.27 30.09 -59.48
N ASN A 2 3.53 30.22 -58.18
CA ASN A 2 3.06 29.42 -57.04
C ASN A 2 3.45 27.93 -57.11
N THR A 3 4.59 27.58 -56.52
CA THR A 3 4.85 26.22 -56.00
C THR A 3 5.05 26.31 -54.50
N LYS A 4 4.03 25.88 -53.75
CA LYS A 4 4.03 25.79 -52.30
C LYS A 4 4.71 24.48 -51.88
N PHE A 5 5.69 24.56 -51.00
CA PHE A 5 6.21 23.43 -50.23
C PHE A 5 5.12 22.94 -49.27
N LEU A 6 4.77 21.66 -49.33
CA LEU A 6 3.89 20.98 -48.39
C LEU A 6 4.76 20.05 -47.53
N SER A 7 4.95 20.44 -46.28
CA SER A 7 5.58 19.64 -45.23
C SER A 7 4.59 18.55 -44.79
N ALA A 8 4.97 17.28 -44.96
CA ALA A 8 4.22 16.14 -44.45
C ALA A 8 4.42 16.03 -42.92
N LEU A 9 3.36 16.28 -42.15
CA LEU A 9 3.30 16.02 -40.72
C LEU A 9 3.11 14.52 -40.50
N THR A 10 4.15 13.85 -40.03
CA THR A 10 4.10 12.45 -39.58
C THR A 10 3.21 12.33 -38.35
N ALA A 11 2.04 11.73 -38.52
CA ALA A 11 1.20 11.29 -37.41
C ALA A 11 1.80 10.02 -36.79
N THR A 12 2.36 10.12 -35.59
CA THR A 12 2.74 8.94 -34.79
C THR A 12 1.49 8.39 -34.12
N ALA A 13 0.84 7.42 -34.78
CA ALA A 13 -0.11 6.54 -34.13
C ALA A 13 0.68 5.50 -33.31
N ALA A 14 0.74 5.66 -32.00
CA ALA A 14 1.21 4.60 -31.11
C ALA A 14 0.02 3.68 -30.81
N ALA A 15 -0.08 2.59 -31.57
CA ALA A 15 -1.04 1.52 -31.31
C ALA A 15 -0.31 0.19 -31.09
N THR A 16 -0.59 -0.40 -29.92
CA THR A 16 -0.61 -1.85 -29.60
C THR A 16 0.74 -2.57 -29.43
N ALA A 17 0.97 -3.08 -28.21
CA ALA A 17 0.81 -4.51 -27.91
C ALA A 17 1.32 -4.82 -26.49
N LEU A 18 0.48 -5.38 -25.63
CA LEU A 18 0.94 -6.28 -24.57
C LEU A 18 0.21 -7.61 -24.76
N PHE A 19 0.90 -8.48 -25.49
CA PHE A 19 0.57 -9.89 -25.68
C PHE A 19 0.48 -10.62 -24.34
N GLY A 20 -0.43 -11.59 -24.30
CA GLY A 20 -0.53 -12.54 -23.21
C GLY A 20 0.74 -13.38 -23.05
N ALA A 21 1.10 -13.56 -21.79
CA ALA A 21 1.59 -14.82 -21.28
C ALA A 21 0.73 -15.14 -20.05
N ALA A 22 -0.11 -16.17 -20.14
CA ALA A 22 -0.79 -16.75 -19.00
C ALA A 22 0.24 -17.53 -18.17
N ALA A 23 1.11 -16.82 -17.47
CA ALA A 23 1.61 -17.32 -16.19
C ALA A 23 0.49 -17.09 -15.16
N PRO A 24 0.38 -17.89 -14.09
CA PRO A 24 -0.35 -17.43 -12.92
C PRO A 24 0.45 -16.24 -12.38
N ALA A 25 0.14 -15.03 -12.85
CA ALA A 25 0.61 -13.82 -12.22
C ALA A 25 0.11 -13.92 -10.78
N GLN A 26 1.03 -14.03 -9.83
CA GLN A 26 0.75 -13.85 -8.42
C GLN A 26 0.22 -12.42 -8.28
N ALA A 27 -1.09 -12.22 -8.45
CA ALA A 27 -1.72 -10.90 -8.56
C ALA A 27 -1.94 -10.25 -7.19
N PHE A 28 -0.94 -10.41 -6.32
CA PHE A 28 -0.81 -9.68 -5.07
C PHE A 28 0.04 -8.43 -5.34
N SER A 29 -0.48 -7.26 -4.99
CA SER A 29 0.21 -5.97 -5.08
C SER A 29 -0.03 -5.18 -3.81
N PHE A 30 1.02 -4.55 -3.30
CA PHE A 30 0.94 -3.60 -2.19
C PHE A 30 1.90 -2.43 -2.48
N GLY A 31 1.38 -1.36 -3.10
CA GLY A 31 2.22 -0.25 -3.53
C GLY A 31 1.49 0.82 -4.34
N THR A 32 2.24 1.57 -5.13
CA THR A 32 1.75 2.76 -5.87
C THR A 32 0.95 2.43 -7.13
N SER A 33 0.92 1.16 -7.53
CA SER A 33 0.05 0.65 -8.60
C SER A 33 -1.31 0.15 -8.09
N GLY A 34 -1.56 0.27 -6.79
CA GLY A 34 -2.76 -0.25 -6.13
C GLY A 34 -2.46 -1.41 -5.18
N ILE A 35 -3.45 -1.72 -4.35
CA ILE A 35 -3.39 -2.76 -3.33
C ILE A 35 -4.43 -3.83 -3.68
N THR A 36 -4.00 -5.07 -3.85
CA THR A 36 -4.86 -6.22 -4.18
C THR A 36 -4.23 -7.48 -3.63
N PHE A 37 -5.05 -8.40 -3.14
CA PHE A 37 -4.65 -9.69 -2.62
C PHE A 37 -5.48 -10.79 -3.27
N ASN A 38 -4.94 -12.00 -3.38
CA ASN A 38 -5.63 -13.18 -3.90
C ASN A 38 -6.47 -13.92 -2.84
N GLU A 39 -6.23 -13.61 -1.57
CA GLU A 39 -6.95 -14.12 -0.40
C GLU A 39 -7.20 -12.98 0.60
N ASP A 40 -8.12 -13.17 1.52
CA ASP A 40 -8.47 -12.18 2.52
C ASP A 40 -7.27 -11.93 3.44
N THR A 41 -6.60 -10.79 3.29
CA THR A 41 -5.33 -10.54 3.99
C THR A 41 -5.51 -9.46 5.03
N SER A 42 -5.23 -9.79 6.29
CA SER A 42 -5.24 -8.82 7.38
C SER A 42 -3.88 -8.15 7.50
N ILE A 43 -3.87 -6.82 7.48
CA ILE A 43 -2.66 -5.99 7.62
C ILE A 43 -2.78 -5.16 8.88
N THR A 44 -1.74 -5.21 9.72
CA THR A 44 -1.58 -4.31 10.85
C THR A 44 -0.85 -3.06 10.39
N PHE A 45 -1.50 -1.91 10.54
CA PHE A 45 -0.92 -0.60 10.39
C PHE A 45 -0.48 -0.07 11.76
N LYS A 46 0.66 0.59 11.81
CA LYS A 46 1.17 1.30 12.99
C LYS A 46 1.57 2.70 12.60
N PHE A 47 1.01 3.68 13.29
CA PHE A 47 1.39 5.08 13.12
C PHE A 47 2.87 5.26 13.48
N LYS A 48 3.59 6.06 12.69
CA LYS A 48 4.99 6.43 12.97
C LYS A 48 5.06 7.87 13.41
N GLU A 49 4.78 8.77 12.50
CA GLU A 49 4.74 10.22 12.72
C GLU A 49 3.95 10.87 11.59
N SER A 50 3.60 12.13 11.79
CA SER A 50 3.03 13.00 10.78
C SER A 50 3.70 14.36 10.88
N HIS A 51 3.66 15.12 9.80
CA HIS A 51 4.19 16.47 9.71
C HIS A 51 3.18 17.29 8.92
N GLY A 52 2.56 18.30 9.54
CA GLY A 52 1.48 18.99 8.86
C GLY A 52 1.04 20.28 9.52
N GLY A 53 0.88 21.32 8.71
CA GLY A 53 0.17 22.53 9.13
C GLY A 53 -1.33 22.29 9.33
N TYR A 54 -1.86 21.19 8.78
CA TYR A 54 -3.27 20.83 8.76
C TYR A 54 -3.52 19.49 9.44
N THR A 55 -4.78 19.23 9.78
CA THR A 55 -5.22 17.91 10.25
C THR A 55 -5.53 17.00 9.07
N SER A 56 -4.97 15.81 9.10
CA SER A 56 -5.12 14.80 8.08
C SER A 56 -5.71 13.50 8.64
N SER A 57 -6.34 12.72 7.78
CA SER A 57 -6.81 11.38 8.11
C SER A 57 -6.41 10.37 7.04
N LEU A 58 -5.69 9.34 7.46
CA LEU A 58 -5.34 8.21 6.63
C LEU A 58 -6.46 7.17 6.66
N GLY A 59 -6.95 6.78 5.48
CA GLY A 59 -7.99 5.78 5.32
C GLY A 59 -7.72 4.76 4.21
N VAL A 60 -8.51 3.69 4.21
CA VAL A 60 -8.55 2.70 3.15
C VAL A 60 -9.75 2.98 2.26
N TYR A 61 -9.53 2.93 0.95
CA TYR A 61 -10.54 3.16 -0.07
C TYR A 61 -10.61 1.96 -1.00
N ALA A 62 -11.82 1.43 -1.20
CA ALA A 62 -12.08 0.46 -2.26
C ALA A 62 -12.19 1.21 -3.61
N VAL A 63 -11.64 0.60 -4.65
CA VAL A 63 -11.63 1.13 -6.02
C VAL A 63 -12.47 0.22 -6.90
N LYS A 64 -13.57 0.74 -7.45
CA LYS A 64 -14.45 0.01 -8.38
C LYS A 64 -14.86 0.92 -9.52
N ASP A 65 -14.59 0.52 -10.76
CA ASP A 65 -14.98 1.28 -11.96
C ASP A 65 -14.57 2.76 -11.89
N ALA A 66 -13.32 3.02 -11.46
CA ALA A 66 -12.75 4.34 -11.18
C ALA A 66 -13.46 5.17 -10.07
N THR A 67 -14.43 4.58 -9.38
CA THR A 67 -15.09 5.18 -8.21
C THR A 67 -14.39 4.74 -6.93
N LEU A 68 -14.19 5.71 -6.03
CA LEU A 68 -13.53 5.52 -4.74
C LEU A 68 -14.56 5.56 -3.62
N SER A 69 -14.54 4.54 -2.76
CA SER A 69 -15.38 4.49 -1.56
C SER A 69 -14.49 4.28 -0.34
N LYS A 70 -14.57 5.18 0.65
CA LYS A 70 -13.86 5.02 1.93
C LYS A 70 -14.50 3.85 2.69
N VAL A 71 -13.70 2.82 2.98
CA VAL A 71 -14.16 1.62 3.69
C VAL A 71 -13.63 1.55 5.12
N ALA A 72 -12.55 2.26 5.43
CA ALA A 72 -12.03 2.39 6.78
C ALA A 72 -11.25 3.69 6.97
N THR A 73 -11.23 4.20 8.20
CA THR A 73 -10.27 5.19 8.67
C THR A 73 -9.26 4.47 9.56
N LEU A 74 -7.97 4.60 9.27
CA LEU A 74 -6.90 3.96 10.03
C LEU A 74 -6.42 4.88 11.16
N PHE A 75 -6.11 6.12 10.82
CA PHE A 75 -5.65 7.14 11.75
C PHE A 75 -6.25 8.49 11.39
N SER A 76 -6.52 9.31 12.40
CA SER A 76 -6.96 10.69 12.24
C SER A 76 -6.23 11.55 13.25
N GLU A 77 -5.73 12.69 12.77
CA GLU A 77 -5.19 13.72 13.62
C GLU A 77 -6.31 14.50 14.29
N THR A 78 -6.13 14.81 15.57
CA THR A 78 -7.07 15.62 16.35
C THR A 78 -6.70 17.11 16.37
N LYS A 79 -5.46 17.41 15.99
CA LYS A 79 -4.88 18.74 15.81
C LYS A 79 -3.74 18.63 14.79
N SER A 80 -3.30 19.74 14.20
CA SER A 80 -2.31 19.69 13.10
C SER A 80 -0.94 19.17 13.52
N SER A 81 -0.50 19.50 14.74
CA SER A 81 0.83 19.14 15.22
C SER A 81 0.91 19.19 16.74
N ASP A 82 1.99 18.65 17.29
CA ASP A 82 2.22 18.62 18.73
C ASP A 82 2.35 20.04 19.28
N ASN A 83 3.25 20.83 18.69
CA ASN A 83 3.65 22.19 19.12
C ASN A 83 3.80 23.19 17.95
N GLY A 84 3.05 23.02 16.84
CA GLY A 84 3.15 23.93 15.71
C GLY A 84 4.50 23.86 14.99
N TRP A 85 4.96 25.02 14.50
CA TRP A 85 6.20 25.15 13.73
C TRP A 85 7.49 24.92 14.55
N GLU A 86 7.43 24.90 15.88
CA GLU A 86 8.60 24.77 16.75
C GLU A 86 9.37 23.45 16.55
N ASN A 87 8.70 22.43 16.02
CA ASN A 87 9.31 21.14 15.71
C ASN A 87 8.82 20.62 14.36
N GLU A 88 8.92 21.47 13.33
CA GLU A 88 8.60 21.12 11.94
C GLU A 88 7.19 20.54 11.76
N TRP A 89 6.23 21.05 12.54
CA TRP A 89 4.84 20.59 12.50
C TRP A 89 4.66 19.10 12.82
N LYS A 90 5.62 18.49 13.53
CA LYS A 90 5.57 17.09 13.92
C LYS A 90 4.31 16.79 14.74
N GLY A 91 3.64 15.71 14.38
CA GLY A 91 2.57 15.07 15.14
C GLY A 91 3.01 13.70 15.67
N SER A 92 2.78 13.48 16.97
CA SER A 92 3.10 12.22 17.63
C SER A 92 1.86 11.45 18.11
N LEU A 93 2.07 10.16 18.36
CA LEU A 93 1.10 9.29 19.00
C LEU A 93 0.87 9.73 20.46
N GLY A 94 -0.40 9.78 20.86
CA GLY A 94 -0.82 10.21 22.20
C GLY A 94 -1.02 11.72 22.32
N ASN A 95 -0.72 12.48 21.27
CA ASN A 95 -0.89 13.93 21.25
C ASN A 95 -1.65 14.38 19.99
N THR A 96 -1.03 14.34 18.81
CA THR A 96 -1.70 14.68 17.54
C THR A 96 -2.62 13.55 17.07
N VAL A 97 -2.12 12.32 17.06
CA VAL A 97 -2.93 11.11 16.81
C VAL A 97 -3.22 10.43 18.14
N LEU A 98 -4.50 10.24 18.47
CA LEU A 98 -4.91 9.59 19.71
C LEU A 98 -5.16 8.08 19.50
N GLY A 99 -5.11 7.30 20.59
CA GLY A 99 -5.39 5.87 20.59
C GLY A 99 -4.13 5.00 20.72
N SER A 100 -4.23 3.75 20.29
CA SER A 100 -3.15 2.75 20.41
C SER A 100 -2.00 2.96 19.41
N GLY A 101 -2.20 3.78 18.40
CA GLY A 101 -1.28 3.92 17.27
C GLY A 101 -1.22 2.67 16.39
N SER A 102 -2.18 1.75 16.54
CA SER A 102 -2.28 0.56 15.70
C SER A 102 -3.72 0.32 15.24
N ALA A 103 -3.88 0.02 13.95
CA ALA A 103 -5.14 -0.31 13.32
C ALA A 103 -4.95 -1.58 12.48
N VAL A 104 -5.95 -2.45 12.42
CA VAL A 104 -5.94 -3.64 11.56
C VAL A 104 -7.04 -3.49 10.52
N PHE A 105 -6.72 -3.80 9.27
CA PHE A 105 -7.72 -3.87 8.20
C PHE A 105 -7.53 -5.15 7.39
N THR A 106 -8.65 -5.82 7.09
CA THR A 106 -8.68 -7.01 6.23
C THR A 106 -9.04 -6.59 4.81
N PHE A 107 -8.06 -6.72 3.92
CA PHE A 107 -8.25 -6.54 2.48
C PHE A 107 -8.90 -7.80 1.93
N LEU A 108 -10.06 -7.67 1.29
CA LEU A 108 -10.76 -8.81 0.74
C LEU A 108 -10.08 -9.28 -0.56
N ALA A 109 -10.11 -10.60 -0.78
CA ALA A 109 -9.59 -11.23 -1.97
C ALA A 109 -10.18 -10.61 -3.25
N ASN A 110 -9.33 -10.40 -4.26
CA ASN A 110 -9.67 -9.93 -5.60
C ASN A 110 -10.38 -8.57 -5.64
N GLN A 111 -10.19 -7.74 -4.61
CA GLN A 111 -10.64 -6.36 -4.57
C GLN A 111 -9.45 -5.42 -4.70
N ILE A 112 -9.66 -4.30 -5.41
CA ILE A 112 -8.65 -3.26 -5.56
C ILE A 112 -8.88 -2.19 -4.50
N TYR A 113 -7.81 -1.85 -3.80
CA TYR A 113 -7.80 -0.82 -2.78
C TYR A 113 -6.69 0.21 -3.05
N THR A 114 -6.84 1.36 -2.39
CA THR A 114 -5.81 2.38 -2.27
C THR A 114 -5.85 2.93 -0.85
N LEU A 115 -4.71 3.40 -0.36
CA LEU A 115 -4.69 4.23 0.85
C LEU A 115 -4.91 5.68 0.43
N GLY A 116 -5.60 6.47 1.25
CA GLY A 116 -5.82 7.88 0.97
C GLY A 116 -5.56 8.73 2.19
N LEU A 117 -4.79 9.80 2.02
CA LEU A 117 -4.57 10.84 3.01
C LEU A 117 -5.48 12.01 2.69
N ASP A 118 -6.42 12.27 3.58
CA ASP A 118 -7.44 13.32 3.44
C ASP A 118 -7.13 14.48 4.39
N SER A 119 -6.71 15.61 3.83
CA SER A 119 -6.39 16.85 4.54
C SER A 119 -7.56 17.85 4.52
N GLY A 120 -8.79 17.34 4.31
CA GLY A 120 -10.04 18.12 4.34
C GLY A 120 -10.15 19.09 3.18
N SER A 121 -10.25 20.39 3.46
CA SER A 121 -10.35 21.43 2.42
C SER A 121 -9.08 21.57 1.57
N ASN A 122 -7.95 21.05 2.04
CA ASN A 122 -6.68 21.05 1.29
C ASN A 122 -6.59 19.92 0.27
N GLY A 123 -7.59 19.04 0.24
CA GLY A 123 -7.71 17.97 -0.72
C GLY A 123 -7.28 16.63 -0.16
N ARG A 124 -7.16 15.69 -1.09
CA ARG A 124 -6.86 14.29 -0.80
C ARG A 124 -5.91 13.75 -1.83
N VAL A 125 -4.96 12.96 -1.36
CA VAL A 125 -4.04 12.19 -2.19
C VAL A 125 -4.24 10.70 -1.94
N TYR A 126 -3.82 9.90 -2.91
CA TYR A 126 -3.92 8.44 -2.84
C TYR A 126 -2.55 7.79 -2.96
N SER A 127 -2.42 6.58 -2.42
CA SER A 127 -1.20 5.81 -2.63
C SER A 127 -1.04 5.35 -4.07
N THR A 128 -2.15 5.18 -4.80
CA THR A 128 -2.15 4.78 -6.20
C THR A 128 -1.90 5.99 -7.11
N SER A 129 -0.74 6.06 -7.78
CA SER A 129 -0.34 7.25 -8.56
C SER A 129 -1.33 7.61 -9.68
N ALA A 130 -1.96 6.63 -10.31
CA ALA A 130 -2.97 6.86 -11.36
C ALA A 130 -4.18 7.66 -10.84
N LEU A 131 -4.54 7.54 -9.56
CA LEU A 131 -5.63 8.30 -8.93
C LEU A 131 -5.25 9.75 -8.62
N ASN A 132 -3.96 10.09 -8.73
CA ASN A 132 -3.42 11.42 -8.50
C ASN A 132 -3.05 12.13 -9.81
N GLY A 133 -3.58 11.69 -10.96
CA GLY A 133 -3.20 12.19 -12.27
C GLY A 133 -1.80 11.74 -12.73
N GLY A 134 -1.32 10.61 -12.21
CA GLY A 134 0.00 10.04 -12.52
C GLY A 134 1.11 10.47 -11.57
N SER A 135 0.88 11.45 -10.71
CA SER A 135 1.85 11.89 -9.71
C SER A 135 1.92 10.92 -8.52
N GLN A 136 3.12 10.56 -8.09
CA GLN A 136 3.34 9.75 -6.91
C GLN A 136 3.20 10.61 -5.65
N GLN A 137 2.35 10.18 -4.72
CA GLN A 137 2.05 10.90 -3.46
C GLN A 137 2.20 9.98 -2.24
N ALA A 138 2.64 8.75 -2.47
CA ALA A 138 3.07 7.84 -1.44
C ALA A 138 4.30 7.06 -1.89
N VAL A 139 5.15 6.71 -0.96
CA VAL A 139 6.31 5.83 -1.14
C VAL A 139 6.15 4.57 -0.29
N PHE A 140 6.59 3.44 -0.83
CA PHE A 140 6.56 2.13 -0.19
C PHE A 140 7.95 1.50 -0.23
N GLY A 141 8.41 1.00 0.91
CA GLY A 141 9.67 0.27 0.98
C GLY A 141 9.86 -0.48 2.27
N GLY A 142 10.90 -1.30 2.35
CA GLY A 142 11.29 -1.94 3.62
C GLY A 142 11.55 -0.89 4.69
N GLN A 143 11.05 -1.12 5.91
CA GLN A 143 10.99 -0.08 6.95
C GLN A 143 12.30 0.70 7.12
N SER A 144 13.39 0.02 7.47
CA SER A 144 14.68 0.68 7.70
C SER A 144 15.23 1.36 6.45
N GLN A 145 14.99 0.77 5.28
CA GLN A 145 15.57 1.24 4.02
C GLN A 145 14.92 2.54 3.56
N LEU A 146 13.58 2.60 3.57
CA LEU A 146 12.85 3.83 3.24
C LEU A 146 13.03 4.90 4.32
N TRP A 147 12.97 4.52 5.60
CA TRP A 147 13.14 5.47 6.70
C TRP A 147 14.50 6.17 6.70
N ASN A 148 15.57 5.43 6.38
CA ASN A 148 16.91 6.02 6.23
C ASN A 148 17.00 6.90 4.98
N ALA A 149 16.27 6.58 3.91
CA ALA A 149 16.28 7.35 2.67
C ALA A 149 15.55 8.68 2.80
N LEU A 150 14.41 8.71 3.50
CA LEU A 150 13.63 9.93 3.74
C LEU A 150 14.39 10.99 4.54
N SER A 151 15.50 10.63 5.19
CA SER A 151 16.39 11.58 5.87
C SER A 151 15.69 12.47 6.91
N LYS A 152 14.59 11.97 7.50
CA LYS A 152 13.85 12.40 8.69
C LYS A 152 13.41 13.85 8.91
N GLU A 153 14.01 14.88 8.34
CA GLU A 153 13.65 16.28 8.68
C GLU A 153 14.17 17.21 7.57
N THR A 154 13.81 16.96 6.31
CA THR A 154 14.11 17.94 5.25
C THR A 154 12.90 18.15 4.37
N THR A 155 12.42 19.39 4.30
CA THR A 155 11.41 19.88 3.34
C THR A 155 11.93 19.88 1.89
N ASN A 156 12.87 18.99 1.57
CA ASN A 156 13.54 18.90 0.29
C ASN A 156 12.92 17.75 -0.49
N VAL A 157 12.68 17.99 -1.77
CA VAL A 157 12.17 16.99 -2.72
C VAL A 157 12.91 15.66 -2.59
N PHE A 158 12.17 14.59 -2.30
CA PHE A 158 12.69 13.25 -2.19
C PHE A 158 12.95 12.63 -3.57
N GLN A 159 14.20 12.73 -4.04
CA GLN A 159 14.62 12.26 -5.37
C GLN A 159 14.45 10.74 -5.59
N GLY A 160 14.39 9.96 -4.50
CA GLY A 160 14.30 8.51 -4.53
C GLY A 160 12.91 7.94 -4.79
N ALA A 161 11.86 8.77 -4.86
CA ALA A 161 10.46 8.31 -4.83
C ALA A 161 10.14 7.17 -5.82
N GLY A 162 10.64 7.26 -7.06
CA GLY A 162 10.43 6.25 -8.10
C GLY A 162 11.04 4.87 -7.80
N GLN A 163 11.99 4.78 -6.84
CA GLN A 163 12.56 3.51 -6.37
C GLN A 163 11.73 2.87 -5.26
N PHE A 164 10.86 3.65 -4.60
CA PHE A 164 10.04 3.23 -3.47
C PHE A 164 8.57 3.15 -3.85
N THR A 165 8.25 2.22 -4.75
CA THR A 165 6.90 2.04 -5.30
C THR A 165 6.21 0.77 -4.82
N ASN A 166 6.94 -0.16 -4.23
CA ASN A 166 6.48 -1.50 -3.94
C ASN A 166 6.86 -1.94 -2.52
N GLY A 167 5.84 -2.28 -1.72
CA GLY A 167 5.97 -2.81 -0.37
C GLY A 167 5.78 -4.33 -0.26
N THR A 168 5.27 -5.01 -1.29
CA THR A 168 4.91 -6.45 -1.28
C THR A 168 5.96 -7.34 -0.63
N GLY A 169 7.23 -7.20 -1.01
CA GLY A 169 8.30 -8.06 -0.50
C GLY A 169 8.62 -7.87 0.99
N SER A 170 8.44 -6.65 1.50
CA SER A 170 8.71 -6.32 2.91
C SER A 170 7.50 -6.55 3.81
N LEU A 171 6.29 -6.52 3.25
CA LEU A 171 5.03 -6.65 4.00
C LEU A 171 4.98 -7.92 4.86
N PHE A 172 5.56 -9.02 4.37
CA PHE A 172 5.65 -10.32 5.05
C PHE A 172 7.01 -10.60 5.70
N ASN A 173 7.96 -9.66 5.61
CA ASN A 173 9.34 -9.86 6.04
C ASN A 173 9.84 -8.65 6.84
N GLY A 174 9.22 -8.42 7.99
CA GLY A 174 9.60 -7.35 8.92
C GLY A 174 8.91 -6.00 8.68
N GLY A 175 7.97 -5.93 7.73
CA GLY A 175 7.10 -4.78 7.53
C GLY A 175 7.56 -3.78 6.47
N THR A 176 6.57 -3.12 5.89
CA THR A 176 6.71 -2.04 4.92
C THR A 176 6.50 -0.71 5.62
N LEU A 177 7.32 0.29 5.32
CA LEU A 177 6.99 1.68 5.61
C LEU A 177 6.25 2.29 4.42
N ILE A 178 5.25 3.10 4.74
CA ILE A 178 4.44 3.87 3.82
C ILE A 178 4.52 5.32 4.28
N SER A 179 4.92 6.21 3.38
CA SER A 179 5.03 7.64 3.68
C SER A 179 4.34 8.45 2.60
N PHE A 180 3.59 9.47 3.00
CA PHE A 180 2.78 10.31 2.12
C PHE A 180 3.32 11.72 2.01
N ASP A 181 3.10 12.30 0.83
CA ASP A 181 3.15 13.74 0.57
C ASP A 181 1.70 14.22 0.41
N ASP A 182 1.30 15.27 1.10
CA ASP A 182 -0.07 15.79 1.11
C ASP A 182 -0.32 16.91 0.08
N ARG A 183 0.68 17.22 -0.75
CA ARG A 183 0.74 18.35 -1.69
C ARG A 183 0.81 19.74 -1.06
N GLY A 184 1.09 19.79 0.24
CA GLY A 184 1.49 21.00 0.94
C GLY A 184 2.67 21.69 0.26
N ASN A 185 2.91 22.95 0.64
CA ASN A 185 4.12 23.68 0.22
C ASN A 185 4.43 23.66 -1.29
N SER A 186 3.38 23.71 -2.12
CA SER A 186 3.46 23.60 -3.59
C SER A 186 3.85 22.22 -4.14
N ASN A 187 3.47 21.13 -3.46
CA ASN A 187 3.80 19.76 -3.82
C ASN A 187 5.33 19.58 -3.90
N ASP A 188 5.98 19.78 -2.76
CA ASP A 188 7.42 19.60 -2.56
C ASP A 188 7.86 18.14 -2.65
N ALA A 189 6.96 17.16 -2.58
CA ALA A 189 7.24 15.75 -2.90
C ALA A 189 8.39 15.18 -2.04
N ASP A 190 8.34 15.44 -0.75
CA ASP A 190 9.34 15.02 0.24
C ASP A 190 8.84 13.84 1.10
N PHE A 191 7.53 13.60 1.08
CA PHE A 191 6.85 12.41 1.61
C PHE A 191 7.01 12.21 3.12
N GLN A 192 7.16 13.26 3.92
CA GLN A 192 7.19 13.12 5.39
C GLN A 192 5.86 13.45 6.09
N ASP A 193 4.83 13.87 5.35
CA ASP A 193 3.63 14.45 5.95
C ASP A 193 2.82 13.44 6.75
N PHE A 194 2.83 12.18 6.33
CA PHE A 194 2.19 11.11 7.09
C PHE A 194 2.86 9.76 6.87
N ALA A 195 3.44 9.21 7.93
CA ALA A 195 4.17 7.96 7.90
C ALA A 195 3.49 6.87 8.75
N VAL A 196 3.31 5.70 8.15
CA VAL A 196 2.82 4.49 8.82
C VAL A 196 3.63 3.28 8.40
N SER A 197 3.73 2.28 9.27
CA SER A 197 4.20 0.96 8.85
C SER A 197 3.06 -0.02 8.72
N ALA A 198 3.16 -0.91 7.74
CA ALA A 198 2.24 -2.01 7.47
C ALA A 198 2.97 -3.34 7.59
N GLU A 199 2.34 -4.32 8.23
CA GLU A 199 2.85 -5.68 8.37
C GLU A 199 1.69 -6.65 8.22
N ALA A 200 1.87 -7.67 7.38
CA ALA A 200 0.86 -8.71 7.25
C ALA A 200 0.72 -9.48 8.57
N VAL A 201 -0.52 -9.66 9.01
CA VAL A 201 -0.82 -10.55 10.13
C VAL A 201 -0.65 -11.97 9.60
N PRO A 202 0.26 -12.77 10.18
CA PRO A 202 0.39 -14.17 9.79
C PRO A 202 -0.97 -14.84 9.98
N GLU A 203 -1.53 -15.40 8.91
CA GLU A 203 -2.72 -16.23 9.10
C GLU A 203 -2.37 -17.36 10.07
N PRO A 204 -3.26 -17.73 11.01
CA PRO A 204 -3.12 -18.99 11.70
C PRO A 204 -3.19 -20.06 10.62
N MET A 205 -2.03 -20.61 10.23
CA MET A 205 -1.90 -21.54 9.11
C MET A 205 -3.08 -22.47 9.10
N THR A 206 -3.91 -22.34 8.06
CA THR A 206 -5.00 -23.24 7.75
C THR A 206 -4.40 -24.63 7.61
N MET A 207 -4.34 -25.36 8.72
CA MET A 207 -3.76 -26.69 8.92
C MET A 207 -4.55 -27.79 8.19
N THR A 208 -5.34 -27.41 7.19
CA THR A 208 -6.27 -28.27 6.45
C THR A 208 -5.53 -29.20 5.48
N GLY A 209 -4.24 -28.95 5.19
CA GLY A 209 -3.44 -29.80 4.29
C GLY A 209 -2.64 -30.93 4.95
N LEU A 210 -2.38 -30.90 6.27
CA LEU A 210 -1.49 -31.87 6.93
C LEU A 210 -2.19 -32.88 7.86
N ALA A 211 -3.48 -32.71 8.17
CA ALA A 211 -4.22 -33.66 8.99
C ALA A 211 -4.62 -34.95 8.24
N LEU A 212 -4.65 -34.95 6.90
CA LEU A 212 -5.02 -36.14 6.10
C LEU A 212 -3.85 -37.09 5.78
N GLY A 213 -2.61 -36.71 6.08
CA GLY A 213 -1.43 -37.55 5.82
C GLY A 213 -1.20 -38.68 6.82
N PHE A 214 -1.68 -38.54 8.07
CA PHE A 214 -1.43 -39.53 9.13
C PHE A 214 -2.59 -40.53 9.36
N GLY A 215 -3.81 -40.22 8.91
CA GLY A 215 -4.96 -41.13 9.03
C GLY A 215 -4.92 -42.34 8.08
N GLY A 216 -4.25 -42.21 6.93
CA GLY A 216 -4.21 -43.26 5.90
C GLY A 216 -3.33 -44.46 6.23
N LEU A 217 -2.27 -44.28 7.03
CA LEU A 217 -1.31 -45.36 7.32
C LEU A 217 -1.76 -46.33 8.42
N VAL A 218 -2.69 -45.93 9.30
CA VAL A 218 -3.24 -46.82 10.33
C VAL A 218 -4.38 -47.69 9.78
N ALA A 219 -5.19 -47.16 8.85
CA ALA A 219 -6.29 -47.92 8.23
C ALA A 219 -5.80 -49.02 7.27
N ALA A 220 -4.64 -48.86 6.64
CA ALA A 220 -4.08 -49.85 5.70
C ALA A 220 -3.52 -51.11 6.38
N ARG A 221 -3.14 -51.05 7.67
CA ARG A 221 -2.61 -52.24 8.39
C ARG A 221 -3.70 -53.20 8.89
N ARG A 222 -4.94 -52.75 9.11
CA ARG A 222 -6.01 -53.62 9.63
C ARG A 222 -6.63 -54.58 8.60
N ARG A 223 -6.48 -54.32 7.30
CA ARG A 223 -7.09 -55.18 6.25
C ARG A 223 -6.26 -56.41 5.87
N ARG A 224 -5.02 -56.57 6.35
CA ARG A 224 -4.19 -57.76 6.04
C ARG A 224 -4.21 -58.86 7.10
N ALA A 225 -4.82 -58.63 8.27
CA ALA A 225 -4.84 -59.63 9.36
C ALA A 225 -6.11 -60.50 9.41
N GLY A 226 -7.07 -60.32 8.49
CA GLY A 226 -8.38 -61.02 8.52
C GLY A 226 -8.51 -62.24 7.61
N LYS A 227 -7.43 -62.78 7.04
CA LYS A 227 -7.49 -63.99 6.18
C LYS A 227 -6.46 -65.03 6.61
N THR A 228 -6.71 -65.70 7.73
CA THR A 228 -6.18 -67.04 8.07
C THR A 228 -6.96 -67.60 9.26
N GLY A 229 -7.53 -68.80 9.11
CA GLY A 229 -8.30 -69.57 10.12
C GLY A 229 -9.76 -69.73 9.66
N ALA A 230 -10.17 -70.81 8.97
CA ALA A 230 -10.19 -72.24 9.35
C ALA A 230 -10.97 -72.47 10.65
#